data_AF-A0A9W6RU11-F1
#
_entry.id   AF-A0A9W6RU11-F1
#
_cell.length_a   1.000
_cell.length_b   1.000
_cell.length_c   1.000
_cell.angle_alpha   90.00
_cell.angle_beta   90.00
_cell.angle_gamma   90.00
#
_symmetry.space_group_name_H-M   'P 1'
#
loop_
_entity.id
_entity.type
_entity.pdbx_description
1 polymer ?
#
loop_
_entity_poly.entity_id
_entity_poly.type
_entity_poly.pdbx_seq_one_letter_code
_entity_poly.pdbx_strand_id
1 'polypeptide(L)'
;MSWNLGATVSLTTTVTDDAGVPADAGTMAISITLPDGTTDGGPVTSSSPGVYCYDYATTQPGRHVYRWIATGQNSSGYPAGDMFEVLPADPGQLVSLAEAKEQLNITGSQDDAEIMRKMQAVTGPVERIVGAVGRRAWTETYDGGTPRIALLHFPVLAVTQVVESGTVLASSAYTLKPTAGVLTRLAGGVASRWRPGDVTVLYEAGRIITGEHIRQAVLIILQHLWETQRGGFSASPRDSDTYDPRFGYSIPRRALELLGEPIPGFA
;
A
#
# COMPACT_ATOMS: atom_id res chain seq x y z
N MET A 1 10.90 7.24 1.00
CA MET A 1 9.98 7.89 1.97
C MET A 1 8.58 7.96 1.37
N SER A 2 7.51 8.05 2.16
CA SER A 2 6.11 8.09 1.68
C SER A 2 5.44 9.43 1.97
N TRP A 3 4.68 9.96 1.01
CA TRP A 3 3.97 11.24 1.07
C TRP A 3 2.51 11.09 0.71
N ASN A 4 1.64 11.98 1.20
CA ASN A 4 0.23 12.01 0.79
C ASN A 4 0.09 12.73 -0.55
N LEU A 5 -0.87 12.29 -1.37
CA LEU A 5 -1.25 13.00 -2.59
C LEU A 5 -1.61 14.47 -2.30
N GLY A 6 -1.10 15.39 -3.12
CA GLY A 6 -1.26 16.84 -2.94
C GLY A 6 -0.22 17.48 -2.01
N ALA A 7 0.63 16.71 -1.33
CA ALA A 7 1.74 17.24 -0.56
C ALA A 7 2.90 17.68 -1.48
N THR A 8 3.74 18.58 -0.96
CA THR A 8 4.99 18.97 -1.60
C THR A 8 6.15 18.13 -1.06
N VAL A 9 6.90 17.50 -1.96
CA VAL A 9 8.13 16.76 -1.64
C VAL A 9 9.33 17.67 -1.92
N SER A 10 10.03 18.07 -0.87
CA SER A 10 11.28 18.83 -0.99
C SER A 10 12.45 17.87 -1.19
N LEU A 11 13.04 17.90 -2.38
CA LEU A 11 14.22 17.11 -2.75
C LEU A 11 15.44 18.02 -2.69
N THR A 12 16.49 17.60 -1.99
CA THR A 12 17.72 18.38 -1.83
C THR A 12 18.94 17.52 -2.17
N THR A 13 19.94 18.15 -2.79
CA THR A 13 21.27 17.56 -2.97
C THR A 13 22.35 18.60 -2.68
N THR A 14 23.52 18.13 -2.25
CA THR A 14 24.69 18.98 -2.01
C THR A 14 25.85 18.49 -2.85
N VAL A 15 26.38 19.39 -3.67
CA VAL A 15 27.59 19.22 -4.48
C VAL A 15 28.77 19.81 -3.71
N THR A 16 29.90 19.11 -3.75
CA THR A 16 31.16 19.53 -3.14
C THR A 16 32.29 19.57 -4.16
N ASP A 17 33.28 20.42 -3.94
CA ASP A 17 34.54 20.40 -4.68
C ASP A 17 35.45 19.24 -4.25
N ASP A 18 36.64 19.16 -4.86
CA ASP A 18 37.66 18.13 -4.56
C ASP A 18 38.22 18.23 -3.13
N ALA A 19 38.00 19.35 -2.44
CA ALA A 19 38.36 19.54 -1.04
C ALA A 19 37.21 19.17 -0.06
N GLY A 20 36.06 18.73 -0.59
CA GLY A 20 34.87 18.38 0.20
C GLY A 20 34.07 19.60 0.69
N VAL A 21 34.32 20.79 0.14
CA VAL A 21 33.61 22.03 0.49
C VAL A 21 32.41 22.22 -0.44
N PRO A 22 31.22 22.63 0.06
CA PRO A 22 30.07 22.90 -0.79
C PRO A 22 30.38 23.92 -1.88
N ALA A 23 30.21 23.52 -3.14
CA ALA A 23 30.51 24.33 -4.32
C ALA A 23 29.58 23.96 -5.46
N ASP A 24 29.17 24.96 -6.26
CA ASP A 24 28.22 24.74 -7.35
C ASP A 24 28.79 23.82 -8.44
N ALA A 25 27.93 22.98 -9.01
CA ALA A 25 28.19 22.29 -10.25
C ALA A 25 28.12 23.27 -11.43
N GLY A 26 28.74 22.91 -12.56
CA GLY A 26 28.64 23.69 -13.80
C GLY A 26 27.19 23.88 -14.25
N THR A 27 26.44 22.79 -14.34
CA THR A 27 24.97 22.81 -14.43
C THR A 27 24.38 21.72 -13.53
N MET A 28 23.16 21.95 -13.07
CA MET A 28 22.38 20.98 -12.31
C MET A 28 20.96 20.89 -12.88
N ALA A 29 20.45 19.67 -12.98
CA ALA A 29 19.07 19.37 -13.31
C ALA A 29 18.56 18.21 -12.46
N ILE A 30 17.23 18.10 -12.33
CA ILE A 30 16.56 16.95 -11.75
C ILE A 30 15.62 16.33 -12.78
N SER A 31 15.52 15.01 -12.79
CA SER A 31 14.50 14.26 -13.50
C SER A 31 13.76 13.36 -12.52
N ILE A 32 12.43 13.39 -12.54
CA ILE A 32 11.56 12.55 -11.72
C ILE A 32 10.75 11.67 -12.67
N THR A 33 10.97 10.36 -12.64
CA THR A 33 10.12 9.39 -13.34
C THR A 33 8.88 9.13 -12.49
N LEU A 34 7.71 9.42 -13.07
CA LEU A 34 6.39 9.22 -12.47
C LEU A 34 5.94 7.75 -12.57
N PRO A 35 4.92 7.33 -11.80
CA PRO A 35 4.44 5.94 -11.80
C PRO A 35 3.94 5.44 -13.17
N ASP A 36 3.46 6.34 -14.03
CA ASP A 36 3.02 6.05 -15.40
C ASP A 36 4.17 6.00 -16.43
N GLY A 37 5.41 6.22 -15.99
CA GLY A 37 6.61 6.24 -16.83
C GLY A 37 6.91 7.59 -17.50
N THR A 38 6.04 8.59 -17.34
CA THR A 38 6.34 9.96 -17.78
C THR A 38 7.38 10.60 -16.87
N THR A 39 7.94 11.74 -17.27
CA THR A 39 8.98 12.43 -16.51
C THR A 39 8.58 13.86 -16.20
N ASP A 40 8.88 14.30 -14.98
CA ASP A 40 8.88 15.69 -14.56
C ASP A 40 10.31 16.13 -14.19
N GLY A 41 10.51 17.40 -13.86
CA GLY A 41 11.79 17.99 -13.50
C GLY A 41 12.30 19.00 -14.52
N GLY A 42 13.56 19.39 -14.36
CA GLY A 42 14.17 20.44 -15.17
C GLY A 42 15.49 20.94 -14.60
N PRO A 43 16.06 22.01 -15.17
CA PRO A 43 17.24 22.66 -14.62
C PRO A 43 16.95 23.25 -13.23
N VAL A 44 17.93 23.17 -12.34
CA VAL A 44 17.81 23.65 -10.95
C VAL A 44 18.99 24.55 -10.63
N THR A 45 18.69 25.74 -10.08
CA THR A 45 19.70 26.69 -9.62
C THR A 45 20.06 26.43 -8.16
N SER A 46 21.30 26.76 -7.78
CA SER A 46 21.74 26.66 -6.40
C SER A 46 20.97 27.67 -5.51
N SER A 47 20.56 27.21 -4.33
CA SER A 47 19.94 28.02 -3.28
C SER A 47 20.97 28.65 -2.35
N SER A 48 22.13 27.99 -2.25
CA SER A 48 23.37 28.44 -1.63
C SER A 48 24.51 27.61 -2.25
N PRO A 49 25.79 27.99 -2.08
CA PRO A 49 26.90 27.28 -2.73
C PRO A 49 26.83 25.76 -2.52
N GLY A 50 26.75 25.02 -3.62
CA GLY A 50 26.65 23.57 -3.69
C GLY A 50 25.26 22.99 -3.35
N VAL A 51 24.30 23.76 -2.85
CA VAL A 51 23.01 23.24 -2.39
C VAL A 51 21.90 23.50 -3.41
N TYR A 52 21.32 22.42 -3.93
CA TYR A 52 20.22 22.48 -4.88
C TYR A 52 18.95 21.90 -4.24
N CYS A 53 17.84 22.62 -4.41
CA CYS A 53 16.53 22.22 -3.87
C CYS A 53 15.50 22.22 -5.01
N TYR A 54 14.65 21.20 -5.03
CA TYR A 54 13.53 21.09 -5.94
C TYR A 54 12.28 20.62 -5.20
N ASP A 55 11.23 21.41 -5.26
CA ASP A 55 9.95 21.12 -4.63
C ASP A 55 8.99 20.52 -5.66
N TYR A 56 8.64 19.24 -5.47
CA TYR A 56 7.71 18.52 -6.34
C TYR A 56 6.31 18.46 -5.71
N ALA A 57 5.29 18.99 -6.40
CA ALA A 57 3.90 18.85 -5.98
C ALA A 57 3.32 17.50 -6.43
N THR A 58 2.93 16.66 -5.49
CA THR A 58 2.47 15.29 -5.79
C THR A 58 1.07 15.29 -6.40
N THR A 59 0.95 14.81 -7.64
CA THR A 59 -0.33 14.77 -8.39
C THR A 59 -0.78 13.36 -8.75
N GLN A 60 0.11 12.37 -8.67
CA GLN A 60 -0.18 10.98 -8.97
C GLN A 60 0.24 10.09 -7.78
N PRO A 61 -0.58 9.11 -7.37
CA PRO A 61 -0.15 8.10 -6.41
C PRO A 61 0.76 7.05 -7.07
N GLY A 62 1.70 6.53 -6.30
CA GLY A 62 2.61 5.46 -6.72
C GLY A 62 4.08 5.79 -6.47
N ARG A 63 4.95 4.92 -7.00
CA ARG A 63 6.40 5.04 -6.85
C ARG A 63 6.97 6.05 -7.84
N HIS A 64 7.70 7.03 -7.30
CA HIS A 64 8.45 8.03 -8.05
C HIS A 64 9.94 7.78 -7.85
N VAL A 65 10.73 7.94 -8.91
CA VAL A 65 12.19 7.81 -8.87
C VAL A 65 12.79 9.11 -9.35
N TYR A 66 13.59 9.77 -8.52
CA TYR A 66 14.25 11.02 -8.91
C TYR A 66 15.74 10.83 -9.11
N ARG A 67 16.32 11.63 -9.99
CA ARG A 67 17.77 11.68 -10.25
C ARG A 67 18.19 13.12 -10.44
N TRP A 68 19.18 13.54 -9.69
CA TRP A 68 19.97 14.74 -9.93
C TRP A 68 21.04 14.44 -10.98
N ILE A 69 21.23 15.38 -11.90
CA ILE A 69 22.14 15.28 -13.03
C ILE A 69 22.99 16.55 -13.03
N ALA A 70 24.27 16.41 -12.68
CA ALA A 70 25.24 17.48 -12.74
C ALA A 70 26.12 17.33 -13.99
N THR A 71 26.51 18.44 -14.60
CA THR A 71 27.56 18.44 -15.64
C THR A 71 28.55 19.59 -15.44
N GLY A 72 29.72 19.48 -16.06
CA GLY A 72 30.78 20.48 -15.92
C GLY A 72 31.54 20.37 -14.60
N GLN A 73 31.89 21.51 -14.00
CA GLN A 73 32.65 21.56 -12.76
C GLN A 73 31.91 20.84 -11.62
N ASN A 74 32.65 20.21 -10.70
CA ASN A 74 32.12 19.53 -9.50
C ASN A 74 31.02 18.48 -9.80
N SER A 75 31.01 17.87 -10.99
CA SER A 75 29.99 16.89 -11.39
C SER A 75 30.27 15.43 -10.98
N SER A 76 31.41 15.20 -10.32
CA SER A 76 31.78 13.86 -9.84
C SER A 76 30.73 13.33 -8.86
N GLY A 77 30.33 12.07 -9.01
CA GLY A 77 29.30 11.43 -8.18
C GLY A 77 27.87 11.56 -8.69
N TYR A 78 27.64 12.23 -9.82
CA TYR A 78 26.34 12.31 -10.49
C TYR A 78 26.29 11.46 -11.78
N PRO A 79 25.12 10.94 -12.20
CA PRO A 79 23.81 11.14 -11.60
C PRO A 79 23.61 10.40 -10.27
N ALA A 80 22.94 11.06 -9.33
CA ALA A 80 22.61 10.51 -8.01
C ALA A 80 21.12 10.70 -7.73
N GLY A 81 20.49 9.76 -7.04
CA GLY A 81 19.04 9.78 -6.88
C GLY A 81 18.55 8.75 -5.89
N ASP A 82 17.26 8.82 -5.59
CA ASP A 82 16.55 7.90 -4.72
C ASP A 82 15.08 7.79 -5.18
N MET A 83 14.23 7.23 -4.34
CA MET A 83 12.82 7.03 -4.60
C MET A 83 11.95 7.53 -3.45
N PHE A 84 10.76 7.97 -3.80
CA PHE A 84 9.69 8.23 -2.85
C PHE A 84 8.38 7.63 -3.36
N GLU A 85 7.46 7.39 -2.44
CA GLU A 85 6.13 6.89 -2.75
C GLU A 85 5.12 7.97 -2.44
N VAL A 86 4.10 8.08 -3.29
CA VAL A 86 2.94 8.92 -3.06
C VAL A 86 1.75 8.00 -2.80
N LEU A 87 1.13 8.17 -1.65
CA LEU A 87 -0.03 7.41 -1.24
C LEU A 87 -1.27 7.96 -1.95
N PRO A 88 -2.23 7.12 -2.35
CA PRO A 88 -3.52 7.62 -2.82
C PRO A 88 -4.23 8.42 -1.73
N ALA A 89 -5.20 9.25 -2.13
CA ALA A 89 -5.96 10.09 -1.19
C ALA A 89 -6.65 9.28 -0.09
N ASP A 90 -7.07 8.05 -0.40
CA ASP A 90 -7.48 7.04 0.57
C ASP A 90 -6.54 5.82 0.47
N PRO A 91 -5.51 5.71 1.32
CA PRO A 91 -4.62 4.55 1.35
C PRO A 91 -5.28 3.28 1.91
N GLY A 92 -6.53 3.37 2.41
CA GLY A 92 -7.18 2.26 3.11
C GLY A 92 -6.49 1.97 4.46
N GLN A 93 -6.15 3.02 5.21
CA GLN A 93 -5.67 2.88 6.58
C GLN A 93 -6.76 2.31 7.47
N LEU A 94 -6.42 1.32 8.29
CA LEU A 94 -7.41 0.59 9.11
C LEU A 94 -7.74 1.29 10.43
N VAL A 95 -6.85 2.16 10.88
CA VAL A 95 -6.95 2.99 12.08
C VAL A 95 -6.41 4.38 11.75
N SER A 96 -6.81 5.39 12.52
CA SER A 96 -6.32 6.76 12.37
C SER A 96 -4.97 6.95 13.07
N LEU A 97 -4.23 8.01 12.69
CA LEU A 97 -3.00 8.39 13.38
C LEU A 97 -3.26 8.75 14.85
N ALA A 98 -4.42 9.34 15.16
CA ALA A 98 -4.79 9.68 16.53
C ALA A 98 -4.96 8.42 17.40
N GLU A 99 -5.66 7.40 16.90
CA GLU A 99 -5.85 6.11 17.59
C GLU A 99 -4.50 5.38 17.77
N ALA A 100 -3.65 5.41 16.74
CA ALA A 100 -2.31 4.85 16.82
C ALA A 100 -1.47 5.54 17.90
N LYS A 101 -1.52 6.88 17.98
CA LYS A 101 -0.81 7.66 18.98
C LYS A 101 -1.33 7.43 20.39
N GLU A 102 -2.65 7.33 20.54
CA GLU A 102 -3.29 6.97 21.80
C GLU A 102 -2.82 5.59 22.28
N GLN A 103 -2.83 4.58 21.41
CA GLN A 103 -2.33 3.24 21.73
C GLN A 103 -0.87 3.24 22.18
N LEU A 104 -0.03 4.05 21.55
CA LEU A 104 1.40 4.15 21.83
C LEU A 104 1.74 5.12 22.99
N ASN A 105 0.74 5.81 23.56
CA ASN A 105 0.92 6.89 24.53
C ASN A 105 1.85 8.01 24.03
N ILE A 106 1.73 8.42 22.75
CA ILE A 106 2.54 9.47 22.11
C ILE A 106 1.69 10.72 21.90
N THR A 107 2.14 11.87 22.42
CA THR A 107 1.43 13.15 22.29
C THR A 107 2.08 14.11 21.29
N GLY A 108 3.39 14.00 21.07
CA GLY A 108 4.16 14.81 20.11
C GLY A 108 3.97 14.38 18.66
N SER A 109 4.48 15.17 17.71
CA SER A 109 4.39 14.89 16.26
C SER A 109 5.70 14.39 15.62
N GLN A 110 6.77 14.30 16.40
CA GLN A 110 8.11 13.94 15.90
C GLN A 110 8.13 12.56 15.22
N ASP A 111 7.30 11.64 15.71
CA ASP A 111 7.22 10.26 15.22
C ASP A 111 6.08 10.00 14.24
N ASP A 112 5.24 11.01 13.92
CA ASP A 112 4.01 10.81 13.14
C ASP A 112 4.29 10.14 11.79
N ALA A 113 5.37 10.53 11.11
CA ALA A 113 5.79 9.92 9.86
C ALA A 113 6.21 8.44 10.00
N GLU A 114 6.86 8.06 11.11
CA GLU A 114 7.21 6.67 11.39
C GLU A 114 5.97 5.84 11.71
N ILE A 115 5.08 6.38 12.54
CA ILE A 115 3.83 5.72 12.94
C ILE A 115 2.96 5.47 11.70
N MET A 116 2.79 6.44 10.82
CA MET A 116 2.03 6.27 9.57
C MET A 116 2.60 5.18 8.67
N ARG A 117 3.93 5.08 8.53
CA ARG A 117 4.57 4.00 7.76
C ARG A 117 4.27 2.63 8.36
N LYS A 118 4.33 2.50 9.69
CA LYS A 118 3.98 1.24 10.35
C LYS A 118 2.50 0.90 10.20
N MET A 119 1.60 1.89 10.31
CA MET A 119 0.16 1.69 10.08
C MET A 119 -0.10 1.11 8.68
N GLN A 120 0.58 1.63 7.65
CA GLN A 120 0.48 1.10 6.28
C GLN A 120 1.02 -0.32 6.16
N ALA A 121 2.14 -0.61 6.82
CA ALA A 121 2.74 -1.94 6.81
C ALA A 121 1.83 -3.01 7.45
N VAL A 122 0.94 -2.64 8.37
CA VAL A 122 0.01 -3.57 9.05
C VAL A 122 -1.20 -3.93 8.18
N THR A 123 -1.63 -3.06 7.25
CA THR A 123 -2.83 -3.29 6.44
C THR A 123 -2.78 -4.61 5.66
N GLY A 124 -1.72 -4.84 4.88
CA GLY A 124 -1.61 -6.05 4.04
C GLY A 124 -1.66 -7.37 4.83
N PRO A 125 -0.87 -7.53 5.91
CA PRO A 125 -0.96 -8.71 6.77
C PRO A 125 -2.34 -8.97 7.37
N VAL A 126 -3.04 -7.91 7.80
CA VAL A 126 -4.40 -8.04 8.36
C VAL A 126 -5.38 -8.43 7.25
N GLU A 127 -5.35 -7.76 6.10
CA GLU A 127 -6.25 -8.07 4.97
C GLU A 127 -6.05 -9.50 4.43
N ARG A 128 -4.85 -10.08 4.55
CA ARG A 128 -4.62 -11.49 4.22
C ARG A 128 -5.40 -12.45 5.10
N ILE A 129 -5.66 -12.08 6.35
CA ILE A 129 -6.36 -12.93 7.33
C ILE A 129 -7.87 -12.75 7.22
N VAL A 130 -8.35 -11.50 7.14
CA VAL A 130 -9.79 -11.16 7.24
C VAL A 130 -10.44 -10.76 5.91
N GLY A 131 -9.68 -10.76 4.82
CA GLY A 131 -10.08 -10.25 3.51
C GLY A 131 -9.89 -8.73 3.40
N ALA A 132 -10.32 -8.17 2.27
CA ALA A 132 -10.26 -6.74 2.00
C ALA A 132 -10.97 -5.93 3.09
N VAL A 133 -10.31 -4.92 3.64
CA VAL A 133 -10.87 -4.01 4.64
C VAL A 133 -10.98 -2.61 4.06
N GLY A 134 -9.90 -2.09 3.49
CA GLY A 134 -9.91 -0.84 2.74
C GLY A 134 -10.73 -0.96 1.46
N ARG A 135 -11.49 0.09 1.12
CA ARG A 135 -12.32 0.11 -0.08
C ARG A 135 -11.46 0.33 -1.32
N ARG A 136 -11.46 -0.63 -2.24
CA ARG A 136 -10.67 -0.57 -3.48
C ARG A 136 -11.44 -1.19 -4.64
N ALA A 137 -11.28 -0.59 -5.81
CA ALA A 137 -11.75 -1.15 -7.07
C ALA A 137 -10.75 -2.16 -7.61
N TRP A 138 -11.25 -3.29 -8.09
CA TRP A 138 -10.47 -4.39 -8.63
C TRP A 138 -11.02 -4.81 -9.98
N THR A 139 -10.11 -5.11 -10.91
CA THR A 139 -10.42 -5.76 -12.17
C THR A 139 -9.72 -7.11 -12.19
N GLU A 140 -10.48 -8.18 -12.30
CA GLU A 140 -9.97 -9.54 -12.32
C GLU A 140 -10.48 -10.29 -13.54
N THR A 141 -9.63 -11.11 -14.14
CA THR A 141 -9.97 -11.95 -15.28
C THR A 141 -9.79 -13.41 -14.91
N TYR A 142 -10.79 -14.22 -15.28
CA TYR A 142 -10.87 -15.64 -14.97
C TYR A 142 -11.18 -16.44 -16.23
N ASP A 143 -10.75 -17.71 -16.24
CA ASP A 143 -11.23 -18.67 -17.22
C ASP A 143 -12.66 -19.10 -16.89
N GLY A 144 -13.54 -19.05 -17.90
CA GLY A 144 -14.90 -19.55 -17.81
C GLY A 144 -14.99 -21.09 -17.85
N GLY A 145 -16.20 -21.62 -18.06
CA GLY A 145 -16.46 -23.07 -18.09
C GLY A 145 -16.84 -23.70 -16.75
N THR A 146 -16.65 -22.97 -15.64
CA THR A 146 -17.16 -23.32 -14.31
C THR A 146 -18.49 -22.60 -14.03
N PRO A 147 -19.31 -23.05 -13.06
CA PRO A 147 -20.52 -22.33 -12.67
C PRO A 147 -20.28 -21.17 -11.70
N ARG A 148 -19.08 -21.11 -11.11
CA ARG A 148 -18.75 -20.18 -10.02
C ARG A 148 -17.33 -19.67 -10.20
N ILE A 149 -17.16 -18.38 -9.98
CA ILE A 149 -15.86 -17.70 -9.90
C ILE A 149 -15.70 -17.23 -8.46
N ALA A 150 -14.54 -17.51 -7.87
CA ALA A 150 -14.15 -16.97 -6.58
C ALA A 150 -13.28 -15.74 -6.81
N LEU A 151 -13.80 -14.57 -6.43
CA LEU A 151 -13.09 -13.31 -6.48
C LEU A 151 -12.03 -13.27 -5.39
N LEU A 152 -10.83 -12.79 -5.73
CA LEU A 152 -9.69 -12.81 -4.80
C LEU A 152 -9.88 -11.82 -3.65
N HIS A 153 -10.50 -10.68 -3.92
CA HIS A 153 -10.71 -9.63 -2.94
C HIS A 153 -12.17 -9.65 -2.46
N PHE A 154 -12.36 -9.94 -1.18
CA PHE A 154 -13.68 -9.94 -0.57
C PHE A 154 -13.58 -9.49 0.89
N PRO A 155 -14.65 -9.00 1.54
CA PRO A 155 -16.02 -8.89 1.05
C PRO A 155 -16.19 -7.92 -0.13
N VAL A 156 -17.04 -8.32 -1.07
CA VAL A 156 -17.39 -7.51 -2.25
C VAL A 156 -18.50 -6.54 -1.88
N LEU A 157 -18.31 -5.24 -2.12
CA LEU A 157 -19.30 -4.21 -1.84
C LEU A 157 -20.29 -4.06 -3.00
N ALA A 158 -19.77 -3.99 -4.23
CA ALA A 158 -20.57 -3.86 -5.43
C ALA A 158 -19.82 -4.44 -6.64
N VAL A 159 -20.54 -5.12 -7.53
CA VAL A 159 -20.03 -5.48 -8.86
C VAL A 159 -20.43 -4.37 -9.82
N THR A 160 -19.45 -3.75 -10.45
CA THR A 160 -19.65 -2.65 -11.40
C THR A 160 -19.94 -3.20 -12.79
N GLN A 161 -19.18 -4.21 -13.21
CA GLN A 161 -19.31 -4.77 -14.55
C GLN A 161 -18.84 -6.23 -14.57
N VAL A 162 -19.51 -7.05 -15.36
CA VAL A 162 -19.05 -8.39 -15.73
C VAL A 162 -19.06 -8.50 -17.24
N VAL A 163 -17.95 -8.95 -17.81
CA VAL A 163 -17.77 -9.21 -19.23
C VAL A 163 -17.49 -10.68 -19.43
N GLU A 164 -18.33 -11.38 -20.17
CA GLU A 164 -18.18 -12.80 -20.53
C GLU A 164 -17.87 -12.89 -22.03
N SER A 165 -16.67 -13.34 -22.38
CA SER A 165 -16.20 -13.48 -23.76
C SER A 165 -16.42 -12.21 -24.62
N GLY A 166 -16.09 -11.05 -24.06
CA GLY A 166 -16.28 -9.74 -24.70
C GLY A 166 -17.69 -9.16 -24.64
N THR A 167 -18.67 -9.88 -24.07
CA THR A 167 -20.05 -9.40 -23.92
C THR A 167 -20.31 -8.94 -22.49
N VAL A 168 -20.78 -7.70 -22.32
CA VAL A 168 -21.22 -7.20 -21.00
C VAL A 168 -22.49 -7.94 -20.56
N LEU A 169 -22.45 -8.54 -19.38
CA LEU A 169 -23.60 -9.23 -18.80
C LEU A 169 -24.47 -8.27 -17.98
N ALA A 170 -25.79 -8.45 -18.09
CA ALA A 170 -26.74 -7.82 -17.18
C ALA A 170 -26.62 -8.40 -15.76
N SER A 171 -26.95 -7.61 -14.74
CA SER A 171 -26.90 -8.04 -13.33
C SER A 171 -27.80 -9.23 -13.01
N SER A 172 -28.87 -9.46 -13.78
CA SER A 172 -29.74 -10.64 -13.66
C SER A 172 -29.10 -11.94 -14.18
N ALA A 173 -27.98 -11.84 -14.90
CA ALA A 173 -27.27 -12.98 -15.49
C ALA A 173 -26.28 -13.64 -14.51
N TYR A 174 -26.17 -13.13 -13.27
CA TYR A 174 -25.33 -13.67 -12.22
C TYR A 174 -25.89 -13.36 -10.83
N THR A 175 -25.38 -14.04 -9.81
CA THR A 175 -25.61 -13.71 -8.40
C THR A 175 -24.28 -13.68 -7.66
N LEU A 176 -24.15 -12.76 -6.72
CA LEU A 176 -22.97 -12.59 -5.89
C LEU A 176 -23.29 -13.05 -4.47
N LYS A 177 -22.40 -13.85 -3.88
CA LYS A 177 -22.32 -14.05 -2.42
C LYS A 177 -21.23 -13.12 -1.87
N PRO A 178 -21.58 -11.92 -1.36
CA PRO A 178 -20.61 -10.83 -1.16
C PRO A 178 -19.54 -11.16 -0.13
N THR A 179 -19.93 -11.82 0.97
CA THR A 179 -19.02 -12.18 2.08
C THR A 179 -18.06 -13.31 1.76
N ALA A 180 -18.33 -14.08 0.70
CA ALA A 180 -17.47 -15.18 0.26
C ALA A 180 -16.75 -14.86 -1.07
N GLY A 181 -17.01 -13.69 -1.68
CA GLY A 181 -16.48 -13.34 -2.99
C GLY A 181 -16.92 -14.28 -4.11
N VAL A 182 -18.04 -15.01 -3.98
CA VAL A 182 -18.42 -16.02 -4.99
C VAL A 182 -19.44 -15.44 -5.96
N LEU A 183 -19.06 -15.36 -7.24
CA LEU A 183 -19.93 -14.99 -8.35
C LEU A 183 -20.44 -16.25 -9.05
N THR A 184 -21.76 -16.45 -9.08
CA THR A 184 -22.41 -17.60 -9.73
C THR A 184 -23.14 -17.15 -10.98
N ARG A 185 -22.89 -17.82 -12.12
CA ARG A 185 -23.57 -17.52 -13.39
C ARG A 185 -25.02 -17.99 -13.36
N LEU A 186 -25.94 -17.20 -13.92
CA LEU A 186 -27.36 -17.53 -14.05
C LEU A 186 -27.84 -17.47 -15.50
N ALA A 187 -28.48 -18.53 -15.99
CA ALA A 187 -29.20 -18.53 -17.27
C ALA A 187 -30.68 -18.84 -17.00
N GLY A 188 -31.59 -17.95 -17.42
CA GLY A 188 -33.02 -18.12 -17.12
C GLY A 188 -33.34 -18.18 -15.63
N GLY A 189 -32.52 -17.55 -14.78
CA GLY A 189 -32.67 -17.58 -13.31
C GLY A 189 -32.10 -18.82 -12.62
N VAL A 190 -31.52 -19.77 -13.35
CA VAL A 190 -30.93 -21.00 -12.81
C VAL A 190 -29.41 -20.96 -12.92
N ALA A 191 -28.72 -21.53 -11.93
CA ALA A 191 -27.26 -21.68 -11.96
C ALA A 191 -26.81 -22.39 -13.25
N SER A 192 -25.94 -21.73 -13.99
CA SER A 192 -25.37 -22.22 -15.25
C SER A 192 -23.86 -22.12 -15.21
N ARG A 193 -23.20 -22.61 -16.26
CA ARG A 193 -21.75 -22.43 -16.45
C ARG A 193 -21.47 -21.09 -17.13
N TRP A 194 -20.42 -20.42 -16.70
CA TRP A 194 -19.77 -19.38 -17.50
C TRP A 194 -19.39 -19.96 -18.86
N ARG A 195 -19.54 -19.19 -19.93
CA ARG A 195 -19.09 -19.61 -21.27
C ARG A 195 -17.58 -19.87 -21.24
N PRO A 196 -17.06 -20.87 -21.98
CA PRO A 196 -15.63 -21.04 -22.13
C PRO A 196 -14.97 -19.76 -22.68
N GLY A 197 -13.80 -19.41 -22.16
CA GLY A 197 -13.07 -18.17 -22.46
C GLY A 197 -13.12 -17.17 -21.31
N ASP A 198 -12.65 -15.96 -21.56
CA ASP A 198 -12.39 -14.98 -20.50
C ASP A 198 -13.67 -14.42 -19.87
N VAL A 199 -13.67 -14.35 -18.54
CA VAL A 199 -14.65 -13.63 -17.74
C VAL A 199 -13.93 -12.55 -16.94
N THR A 200 -14.16 -11.28 -17.29
CA THR A 200 -13.59 -10.13 -16.58
C THR A 200 -14.64 -9.52 -15.66
N VAL A 201 -14.27 -9.32 -14.40
CA VAL A 201 -15.13 -8.74 -13.36
C VAL A 201 -14.48 -7.47 -12.83
N LEU A 202 -15.18 -6.34 -12.96
CA LEU A 202 -14.86 -5.08 -12.32
C LEU A 202 -15.77 -4.89 -11.12
N TYR A 203 -15.19 -4.70 -9.94
CA TYR A 203 -15.94 -4.63 -8.69
C TYR A 203 -15.21 -3.84 -7.60
N GLU A 204 -15.94 -3.41 -6.59
CA GLU A 204 -15.38 -2.79 -5.39
C GLU A 204 -15.40 -3.80 -4.24
N ALA A 205 -14.27 -3.95 -3.54
CA ALA A 205 -14.15 -4.80 -2.35
C ALA A 205 -13.65 -3.97 -1.16
N GLY A 206 -14.02 -4.42 0.03
CA GLY A 206 -13.69 -3.78 1.29
C GLY A 206 -14.83 -3.87 2.28
N ARG A 207 -14.69 -3.19 3.42
CA ARG A 207 -15.71 -3.17 4.47
C ARG A 207 -16.31 -1.77 4.59
N ILE A 208 -17.62 -1.70 4.82
CA ILE A 208 -18.27 -0.44 5.19
C ILE A 208 -17.88 -0.03 6.61
N ILE A 209 -17.78 -1.03 7.50
CA ILE A 209 -17.34 -0.89 8.88
C ILE A 209 -16.26 -1.94 9.12
N THR A 210 -15.05 -1.50 9.47
CA THR A 210 -13.90 -2.39 9.74
C THR A 210 -14.20 -3.39 10.86
N GLY A 211 -14.91 -2.95 11.89
CA GLY A 211 -15.19 -3.73 13.09
C GLY A 211 -14.11 -3.52 14.17
N GLU A 212 -14.53 -3.36 15.42
CA GLU A 212 -13.62 -3.00 16.51
C GLU A 212 -12.57 -4.09 16.82
N HIS A 213 -12.91 -5.36 16.61
CA HIS A 213 -11.97 -6.47 16.78
C HIS A 213 -10.78 -6.37 15.80
N ILE A 214 -11.02 -6.01 14.54
CA ILE A 214 -9.97 -5.78 13.55
C ILE A 214 -9.16 -4.53 13.91
N ARG A 215 -9.82 -3.45 14.30
CA ARG A 215 -9.14 -2.20 14.73
C ARG A 215 -8.22 -2.45 15.93
N GLN A 216 -8.71 -3.15 16.96
CA GLN A 216 -7.90 -3.48 18.13
C GLN A 216 -6.72 -4.40 17.78
N ALA A 217 -6.92 -5.37 16.88
CA ALA A 217 -5.83 -6.22 16.41
C ALA A 217 -4.75 -5.43 15.66
N VAL A 218 -5.16 -4.49 14.80
CA VAL A 218 -4.23 -3.57 14.10
C VAL A 218 -3.40 -2.76 15.09
N LEU A 219 -4.04 -2.18 16.12
CA LEU A 219 -3.36 -1.40 17.16
C LEU A 219 -2.34 -2.25 17.95
N ILE A 220 -2.71 -3.49 18.27
CA ILE A 220 -1.82 -4.45 18.92
C ILE A 220 -0.59 -4.79 18.06
N ILE A 221 -0.78 -5.04 16.76
CA ILE A 221 0.32 -5.34 15.83
C ILE A 221 1.22 -4.11 15.68
N LEU A 222 0.62 -2.92 15.54
CA LEU A 222 1.33 -1.66 15.46
C LEU A 222 2.24 -1.44 16.68
N GLN A 223 1.70 -1.63 17.89
CA GLN A 223 2.45 -1.52 19.13
C GLN A 223 3.62 -2.50 19.17
N HIS A 224 3.39 -3.77 18.79
CA HIS A 224 4.45 -4.77 18.74
C HIS A 224 5.59 -4.38 17.79
N LEU A 225 5.26 -3.90 16.58
CA LEU A 225 6.25 -3.41 15.62
C LEU A 225 6.99 -2.15 16.10
N TRP A 226 6.35 -1.33 16.93
CA TRP A 226 6.94 -0.14 17.52
C TRP A 226 7.98 -0.48 18.60
N GLU A 227 7.62 -1.38 19.51
CA GLU A 227 8.45 -1.80 20.65
C GLU A 227 9.64 -2.67 20.22
N THR A 228 9.43 -3.57 19.26
CA THR A 228 10.48 -4.49 18.76
C THR A 228 11.65 -3.72 18.13
N GLN A 229 11.38 -2.62 17.42
CA GLN A 229 12.41 -1.77 16.82
C GLN A 229 13.30 -1.08 17.85
N ARG A 230 12.77 -0.78 19.04
CA ARG A 230 13.45 0.01 20.07
C ARG A 230 14.17 -0.87 21.10
N GLY A 231 14.29 -2.18 20.85
CA GLY A 231 15.05 -3.12 21.69
C GLY A 231 14.40 -3.41 23.06
N GLY A 232 13.12 -3.07 23.25
CA GLY A 232 12.43 -3.10 24.53
C GLY A 232 12.06 -4.49 25.08
N PHE A 233 12.55 -5.58 24.49
CA PHE A 233 12.31 -6.91 25.04
C PHE A 233 13.22 -7.15 26.26
N SER A 234 12.72 -6.81 27.45
CA SER A 234 13.09 -7.53 28.66
C SER A 234 12.58 -8.96 28.51
N ALA A 235 13.47 -9.88 28.10
CA ALA A 235 13.16 -11.29 27.98
C ALA A 235 12.82 -11.87 29.36
N SER A 236 11.52 -11.93 29.68
CA SER A 236 11.02 -12.80 30.74
C SER A 236 10.54 -14.10 30.08
N PRO A 237 11.18 -15.26 30.35
CA PRO A 237 10.87 -16.48 29.63
C PRO A 237 9.59 -17.09 30.22
N ARG A 238 8.48 -16.96 29.49
CA ARG A 238 7.26 -17.76 29.73
C ARG A 238 6.78 -18.38 28.43
N ASP A 239 7.31 -19.58 28.21
CA ASP A 239 6.66 -20.80 27.71
C ASP A 239 5.30 -20.66 26.98
N SER A 240 5.35 -20.93 25.66
CA SER A 240 4.38 -21.67 24.81
C SER A 240 4.23 -21.14 23.37
N ASP A 241 5.35 -20.84 22.69
CA ASP A 241 5.32 -20.57 21.24
C ASP A 241 5.51 -21.88 20.45
N THR A 242 4.39 -22.55 20.14
CA THR A 242 4.40 -23.56 19.07
C THR A 242 4.54 -22.84 17.73
N TYR A 243 5.71 -23.03 17.12
CA TYR A 243 6.22 -22.46 15.88
C TYR A 243 5.25 -22.61 14.68
N ASP A 244 4.74 -21.49 14.13
CA ASP A 244 4.17 -21.44 12.78
C ASP A 244 5.15 -20.74 11.83
N PRO A 245 5.80 -21.47 10.90
CA PRO A 245 6.79 -20.93 9.98
C PRO A 245 6.25 -19.90 8.96
N ARG A 246 4.94 -19.64 8.91
CA ARG A 246 4.33 -18.69 7.96
C ARG A 246 4.32 -17.23 8.43
N PHE A 247 4.45 -16.96 9.73
CA PHE A 247 4.26 -15.61 10.31
C PHE A 247 5.31 -15.19 11.35
N GLY A 248 6.51 -15.78 11.27
CA GLY A 248 7.61 -15.54 12.22
C GLY A 248 7.76 -14.07 12.63
N TYR A 249 7.38 -13.78 13.88
CA TYR A 249 7.59 -12.54 14.64
C TYR A 249 6.78 -11.27 14.30
N SER A 250 6.04 -11.20 13.19
CA SER A 250 5.39 -9.92 12.80
C SER A 250 4.02 -9.67 13.42
N ILE A 251 3.26 -10.72 13.77
CA ILE A 251 1.88 -10.62 14.28
C ILE A 251 1.77 -11.33 15.63
N PRO A 252 1.47 -10.61 16.73
CA PRO A 252 1.25 -11.23 18.04
C PRO A 252 0.04 -12.17 18.06
N ARG A 253 0.11 -13.26 18.81
CA ARG A 253 -0.99 -14.23 18.95
C ARG A 253 -2.31 -13.61 19.41
N ARG A 254 -2.27 -12.67 20.37
CA ARG A 254 -3.46 -11.92 20.83
C ARG A 254 -4.17 -11.14 19.72
N ALA A 255 -3.45 -10.69 18.69
CA ALA A 255 -4.07 -10.08 17.52
C ALA A 255 -4.69 -11.14 16.61
N LEU A 256 -4.05 -12.30 16.42
CA LEU A 256 -4.63 -13.42 15.67
C LEU A 256 -5.94 -13.91 16.30
N GLU A 257 -6.01 -14.02 17.62
CA GLU A 257 -7.23 -14.44 18.33
C GLU A 257 -8.41 -13.46 18.11
N LEU A 258 -8.12 -12.17 17.96
CA LEU A 258 -9.12 -11.15 17.61
C LEU A 258 -9.53 -11.18 16.13
N LEU A 259 -8.59 -11.49 15.23
CA LEU A 259 -8.83 -11.58 13.79
C LEU A 259 -9.55 -12.88 13.39
N GLY A 260 -9.47 -13.92 14.23
CA GLY A 260 -10.07 -15.22 14.01
C GLY A 260 -9.19 -16.15 13.17
N GLU A 261 -9.76 -17.28 12.74
CA GLU A 261 -9.07 -18.19 11.84
C GLU A 261 -8.82 -17.53 10.48
N PRO A 262 -7.62 -17.71 9.89
CA PRO A 262 -7.35 -17.24 8.54
C PRO A 262 -8.36 -17.83 7.56
N ILE A 263 -8.74 -17.03 6.55
CA ILE A 263 -9.53 -17.52 5.43
C ILE A 263 -8.90 -18.82 4.88
N PRO A 264 -9.65 -19.94 4.81
CA PRO A 264 -9.15 -21.17 4.22
C PRO A 264 -8.70 -20.90 2.79
N GLY A 265 -7.43 -21.17 2.50
CA GLY A 265 -6.88 -20.97 1.16
C GLY A 265 -7.59 -21.86 0.15
N PHE A 266 -8.06 -21.26 -0.94
CA PHE A 266 -8.36 -22.01 -2.16
C PHE A 266 -7.01 -22.48 -2.73
N ALA A 267 -6.75 -23.78 -2.61
CA ALA A 267 -5.66 -24.45 -3.33
C ALA A 267 -6.06 -24.70 -4.79
#